data_AF-A0A6B3L808-F1
#
_entry.id   AF-A0A6B3L808-F1
#
_cell.length_a   1.000
_cell.length_b   1.000
_cell.length_c   1.000
_cell.angle_alpha   90.00
_cell.angle_beta   90.00
_cell.angle_gamma   90.00
#
_symmetry.space_group_name_H-M   'P 1'
#
loop_
_entity.id
_entity.type
_entity.pdbx_description
1 polymer ?
#
loop_
_entity_poly.entity_id
_entity_poly.type
_entity_poly.pdbx_seq_one_letter_code
_entity_poly.pdbx_strand_id
1 'polypeptide(L)'
;MVACDSRGVSEFAPIGEIIDPDFLLSAYASGMFPMAMEDGHIGWFSPEMRGVIPLDEFHIPKGLRRVLKKQPFEIRVDTAFLEVIEGCAERDETWISETIVRTYWELHRLGCAHSVEAWRDGELVGGLYGVRLGSAFFGESMFSRVSEASKVSLVHLVERMRAGGFTLLDTQWSNDHLVQFGCVEMPADEYDQLLDIAVDGDADWWAIDGGRPE
;
A
#
# COMPACT_ATOMS: atom_id res chain seq x y z
N MET A 1 -3.52 13.14 -17.23
CA MET A 1 -2.08 13.51 -17.14
C MET A 1 -2.03 15.02 -16.93
N VAL A 2 -2.21 15.46 -15.70
CA VAL A 2 -1.99 16.85 -15.31
C VAL A 2 -0.67 16.84 -14.56
N ALA A 3 0.36 17.40 -15.20
CA ALA A 3 1.55 17.82 -14.49
C ALA A 3 1.11 18.98 -13.58
N CYS A 4 1.08 18.74 -12.27
CA CYS A 4 0.84 19.79 -11.31
C CYS A 4 2.15 20.60 -11.17
N ASP A 5 2.17 21.80 -11.77
CA ASP A 5 3.21 22.81 -11.52
C ASP A 5 2.61 23.97 -10.70
N SER A 6 3.46 24.61 -9.89
CA SER A 6 3.31 25.85 -9.11
C SER A 6 3.18 25.77 -7.58
N ARG A 7 3.79 24.76 -6.94
CA ARG A 7 4.38 24.92 -5.60
C ARG A 7 5.78 24.30 -5.62
N GLY A 8 6.82 25.14 -5.54
CA GLY A 8 8.20 24.71 -5.70
C GLY A 8 8.61 23.68 -4.65
N VAL A 9 8.69 22.41 -5.07
CA VAL A 9 9.56 21.40 -4.47
C VAL A 9 10.22 20.66 -5.62
N SER A 10 11.47 21.01 -5.91
CA SER A 10 12.31 20.34 -6.88
C SER A 10 13.43 19.66 -6.11
N GLU A 11 13.15 18.48 -5.56
CA GLU A 11 14.18 17.57 -5.07
C GLU A 11 13.92 16.22 -5.72
N PHE A 12 14.50 16.04 -6.92
CA PHE A 12 14.47 14.77 -7.63
C PHE A 12 15.61 13.92 -7.10
N ALA A 13 15.31 12.74 -6.55
CA ALA A 13 16.35 11.76 -6.24
C ALA A 13 16.99 11.30 -7.58
N PRO A 14 18.31 11.44 -7.77
CA PRO A 14 18.97 10.90 -8.95
C PRO A 14 18.85 9.36 -8.98
N ILE A 15 18.92 8.79 -10.19
CA ILE A 15 18.81 7.33 -10.40
C ILE A 15 19.80 6.59 -9.50
N GLY A 16 19.30 5.77 -8.57
CA GLY A 16 20.10 4.99 -7.62
C GLY A 16 20.20 5.57 -6.20
N GLU A 17 19.81 6.82 -5.99
CA GLU A 17 19.56 7.38 -4.65
C GLU A 17 18.11 7.12 -4.22
N ILE A 18 17.87 7.08 -2.91
CA ILE A 18 16.53 6.93 -2.34
C ILE A 18 15.85 8.30 -2.24
N ILE A 19 14.52 8.31 -2.24
CA ILE A 19 13.75 9.49 -1.85
C ILE A 19 13.92 9.66 -0.33
N ASP A 20 14.16 10.88 0.13
CA ASP A 20 14.25 11.17 1.56
C ASP A 20 12.96 10.72 2.28
N PRO A 21 13.06 9.90 3.35
CA PRO A 21 11.89 9.39 4.05
C PRO A 21 10.96 10.46 4.62
N ASP A 22 11.51 11.54 5.19
CA ASP A 22 10.70 12.61 5.80
C ASP A 22 9.94 13.38 4.71
N PHE A 23 10.60 13.64 3.58
CA PHE A 23 9.95 14.21 2.40
C PHE A 23 8.85 13.30 1.85
N LEU A 24 9.11 12.00 1.70
CA LEU A 24 8.12 11.05 1.19
C LEU A 24 6.89 10.95 2.10
N LEU A 25 7.08 10.87 3.42
CA LEU A 25 5.98 10.87 4.37
C LEU A 25 5.20 12.19 4.35
N SER A 26 5.88 13.33 4.17
CA SER A 26 5.24 14.63 3.99
C SER A 26 4.41 14.68 2.69
N ALA A 27 4.90 14.07 1.62
CA ALA A 27 4.16 13.94 0.36
C ALA A 27 2.89 13.11 0.56
N TYR A 28 2.98 11.94 1.22
CA TYR A 28 1.81 11.13 1.58
C TYR A 28 0.80 11.90 2.42
N ALA A 29 1.28 12.68 3.41
CA ALA A 29 0.43 13.54 4.23
C ALA A 29 -0.33 14.60 3.42
N SER A 30 0.15 14.93 2.22
CA SER A 30 -0.48 15.87 1.28
C SER A 30 -1.22 15.17 0.12
N GLY A 31 -1.43 13.86 0.23
CA GLY A 31 -2.11 13.06 -0.79
C GLY A 31 -1.24 12.75 -2.02
N MET A 32 0.03 13.10 -2.01
CA MET A 32 0.94 12.82 -3.13
C MET A 32 1.68 11.49 -2.94
N PHE A 33 1.95 10.79 -4.04
CA PHE A 33 2.74 9.56 -4.02
C PHE A 33 3.67 9.47 -5.25
N PRO A 34 4.83 8.79 -5.12
CA PRO A 34 5.81 8.68 -6.18
C PRO A 34 5.55 7.47 -7.09
N MET A 35 5.92 7.59 -8.37
CA MET A 35 6.07 6.45 -9.27
C MET A 35 7.28 6.66 -10.17
N ALA A 36 8.05 5.62 -10.49
CA ALA A 36 9.10 5.76 -11.49
C ALA A 36 8.52 5.78 -12.90
N MET A 37 9.07 6.68 -13.72
CA MET A 37 8.70 6.89 -15.12
C MET A 37 9.61 6.08 -16.04
N GLU A 38 9.21 5.89 -17.31
CA GLU A 38 9.94 5.06 -18.28
C GLU A 38 11.39 5.53 -18.54
N ASP A 39 11.66 6.82 -18.42
CA ASP A 39 12.98 7.43 -18.57
C ASP A 39 13.80 7.45 -17.27
N GLY A 40 13.26 6.86 -16.19
CA GLY A 40 13.93 6.66 -14.91
C GLY A 40 13.75 7.77 -13.88
N HIS A 41 13.04 8.87 -14.18
CA HIS A 41 12.75 9.89 -13.16
C HIS A 41 11.58 9.48 -12.25
N ILE A 42 11.52 10.08 -11.06
CA ILE A 42 10.37 9.92 -10.16
C ILE A 42 9.33 10.99 -10.47
N GLY A 43 8.15 10.54 -10.91
CA GLY A 43 6.96 11.38 -11.03
C GLY A 43 6.17 11.40 -9.73
N TRP A 44 5.51 12.53 -9.46
CA TRP A 44 4.64 12.70 -8.29
C TRP A 44 3.20 12.89 -8.72
N PHE A 45 2.29 12.15 -8.10
CA PHE A 45 0.90 12.05 -8.53
C PHE A 45 -0.08 12.40 -7.41
N SER A 46 -1.15 13.09 -7.78
CA SER A 46 -2.36 13.27 -6.95
C SER A 46 -3.57 13.30 -7.90
N PRO A 47 -4.33 12.18 -8.01
CA PRO A 47 -5.49 12.08 -8.88
C PRO A 47 -6.64 12.99 -8.45
N GLU A 48 -7.37 13.57 -9.40
CA GLU A 48 -8.60 14.34 -9.12
C GLU A 48 -9.72 13.49 -8.52
N MET A 49 -9.74 12.19 -8.87
CA MET A 49 -10.60 11.17 -8.29
C MET A 49 -9.72 10.14 -7.60
N ARG A 50 -9.80 10.05 -6.28
CA ARG A 50 -8.99 9.15 -5.45
C ARG A 50 -9.72 7.84 -5.23
N GLY A 51 -9.02 6.73 -5.44
CA GLY A 51 -9.50 5.40 -5.10
C GLY A 51 -9.32 5.11 -3.60
N VAL A 52 -10.38 4.72 -2.92
CA VAL A 52 -10.32 4.26 -1.52
C VAL A 52 -11.16 3.01 -1.31
N ILE A 53 -10.80 2.20 -0.32
CA ILE A 53 -11.61 1.08 0.14
C ILE A 53 -12.16 1.42 1.53
N PRO A 54 -13.47 1.71 1.68
CA PRO A 54 -14.05 1.95 2.98
C PRO A 54 -13.95 0.69 3.85
N LEU A 55 -13.29 0.81 5.01
CA LEU A 55 -13.02 -0.35 5.85
C LEU A 55 -14.30 -1.01 6.33
N ASP A 56 -15.36 -0.28 6.66
CA ASP A 56 -16.62 -0.86 7.14
C ASP A 56 -17.46 -1.50 6.02
N GLU A 57 -17.27 -1.06 4.77
CA GLU A 57 -18.00 -1.56 3.60
C GLU A 57 -17.20 -2.59 2.78
N PHE A 58 -16.02 -3.00 3.27
CA PHE A 58 -15.16 -3.94 2.58
C PHE A 58 -15.90 -5.23 2.18
N HIS A 59 -15.96 -5.47 0.88
CA HIS A 59 -16.66 -6.60 0.30
C HIS A 59 -15.70 -7.77 0.07
N ILE A 60 -15.97 -8.92 0.68
CA ILE A 60 -15.26 -10.16 0.31
C ILE A 60 -16.08 -10.92 -0.74
N PRO A 61 -15.57 -11.10 -1.97
CA PRO A 61 -16.27 -11.87 -3.00
C PRO A 61 -16.65 -13.27 -2.52
N LYS A 62 -17.83 -13.75 -2.91
CA LYS A 62 -18.38 -15.03 -2.43
C LYS A 62 -17.45 -16.23 -2.66
N GLY A 63 -16.72 -16.24 -3.78
CA GLY A 63 -15.72 -17.27 -4.09
C GLY A 63 -14.57 -17.26 -3.10
N LEU A 64 -14.00 -16.08 -2.84
CA LEU A 64 -12.91 -15.87 -1.91
C LEU A 64 -13.27 -16.26 -0.47
N ARG A 65 -14.53 -16.03 -0.03
CA ARG A 65 -15.01 -16.52 1.28
C ARG A 65 -14.85 -18.03 1.46
N ARG A 66 -14.97 -18.83 0.40
CA ARG A 66 -14.75 -20.28 0.47
C ARG A 66 -13.27 -20.63 0.55
N VAL A 67 -12.42 -19.83 -0.08
CA VAL A 67 -10.96 -19.98 -0.04
C VAL A 67 -10.45 -19.68 1.36
N LEU A 68 -10.85 -18.54 1.95
CA LEU A 68 -10.48 -18.17 3.32
C LEU A 68 -10.82 -19.24 4.36
N LYS A 69 -11.99 -19.89 4.23
CA LYS A 69 -12.39 -20.99 5.13
C LYS A 69 -11.47 -22.21 5.09
N LYS A 70 -10.74 -22.41 3.98
CA LYS A 70 -9.77 -23.51 3.84
C LYS A 70 -8.41 -23.17 4.42
N GLN A 71 -8.15 -21.88 4.71
CA GLN A 71 -6.85 -21.37 5.18
C GLN A 71 -5.68 -21.94 4.37
N PRO A 72 -5.65 -21.75 3.04
CA PRO A 72 -4.66 -22.37 2.17
C PRO A 72 -3.27 -21.73 2.26
N PHE A 73 -3.16 -20.60 2.96
CA PHE A 73 -1.94 -19.83 3.11
C PHE A 73 -1.67 -19.59 4.59
N GLU A 74 -0.40 -19.66 4.97
CA GLU A 74 0.09 -19.06 6.20
C GLU A 74 0.27 -17.57 5.96
N ILE A 75 -0.28 -16.73 6.83
CA ILE A 75 -0.22 -15.28 6.68
C ILE A 75 0.81 -14.74 7.64
N ARG A 76 1.76 -13.97 7.11
CA ARG A 76 2.78 -13.26 7.87
C ARG A 76 2.74 -11.78 7.53
N VAL A 77 3.36 -10.97 8.37
CA VAL A 77 3.56 -9.54 8.11
C VAL A 77 4.99 -9.18 8.43
N ASP A 78 5.56 -8.27 7.65
CA ASP A 78 6.88 -7.70 7.91
C ASP A 78 8.01 -8.73 8.09
N THR A 79 7.87 -9.94 7.53
CA THR A 79 8.91 -10.98 7.59
C THR A 79 9.73 -11.06 6.32
N ALA A 80 9.19 -10.57 5.19
CA ALA A 80 9.83 -10.60 3.88
C ALA A 80 9.45 -9.37 3.02
N PHE A 81 9.45 -8.17 3.61
CA PHE A 81 9.05 -6.94 2.92
C PHE A 81 9.78 -6.73 1.58
N LEU A 82 11.11 -6.95 1.55
CA LEU A 82 11.90 -6.81 0.33
C LEU A 82 11.45 -7.79 -0.77
N GLU A 83 11.20 -9.06 -0.42
CA GLU A 83 10.71 -10.06 -1.38
C GLU A 83 9.30 -9.72 -1.89
N VAL A 84 8.46 -9.06 -1.06
CA VAL A 84 7.12 -8.63 -1.47
C VAL A 84 7.20 -7.50 -2.49
N ILE A 85 8.00 -6.46 -2.26
CA ILE A 85 8.13 -5.35 -3.21
C ILE A 85 8.81 -5.81 -4.51
N GLU A 86 9.80 -6.69 -4.44
CA GLU A 86 10.42 -7.32 -5.61
C GLU A 86 9.39 -8.17 -6.38
N GLY A 87 8.59 -8.98 -5.69
CA GLY A 87 7.48 -9.72 -6.29
C GLY A 87 6.43 -8.81 -6.94
N CYS A 88 6.21 -7.61 -6.41
CA CYS A 88 5.37 -6.60 -7.05
C CYS A 88 6.02 -6.00 -8.30
N ALA A 89 7.35 -5.93 -8.37
CA ALA A 89 8.09 -5.42 -9.52
C ALA A 89 8.17 -6.43 -10.69
N GLU A 90 7.98 -7.73 -10.43
CA GLU A 90 7.98 -8.82 -11.43
C GLU A 90 6.74 -8.79 -12.36
N ARG A 91 6.61 -7.75 -13.18
CA ARG A 91 5.55 -7.61 -14.21
C ARG A 91 6.11 -6.95 -15.47
N ASP A 92 5.47 -7.17 -16.61
CA ASP A 92 5.95 -6.69 -17.92
C ASP A 92 6.12 -5.16 -17.96
N GLU A 93 5.20 -4.43 -17.33
CA GLU A 93 5.24 -2.97 -17.16
C GLU A 93 5.14 -2.61 -15.69
N THR A 94 6.19 -2.01 -15.13
CA THR A 94 6.27 -1.66 -13.71
C THR A 94 6.85 -0.27 -13.49
N TRP A 95 6.31 0.44 -12.51
CA TRP A 95 6.84 1.70 -11.99
C TRP A 95 7.80 1.50 -10.81
N ILE A 96 7.94 0.25 -10.33
CA ILE A 96 8.77 -0.08 -9.18
C ILE A 96 10.22 -0.24 -9.66
N SER A 97 10.94 0.88 -9.70
CA SER A 97 12.38 0.93 -10.01
C SER A 97 13.23 0.53 -8.80
N GLU A 98 14.54 0.37 -9.00
CA GLU A 98 15.48 0.13 -7.89
C GLU A 98 15.45 1.26 -6.84
N THR A 99 15.28 2.52 -7.27
CA THR A 99 15.10 3.66 -6.36
C THR A 99 13.84 3.50 -5.51
N ILE A 100 12.71 3.08 -6.09
CA ILE A 100 11.48 2.80 -5.34
C ILE A 100 11.71 1.66 -4.35
N VAL A 101 12.30 0.53 -4.78
CA VAL A 101 12.57 -0.61 -3.89
C VAL A 101 13.37 -0.17 -2.66
N ARG A 102 14.49 0.53 -2.87
CA ARG A 102 15.36 1.00 -1.78
C ARG A 102 14.66 2.02 -0.87
N THR A 103 13.86 2.91 -1.43
CA THR A 103 13.13 3.94 -0.69
C THR A 103 12.12 3.31 0.28
N TYR A 104 11.29 2.39 -0.20
CA TYR A 104 10.26 1.76 0.63
C TYR A 104 10.87 0.74 1.60
N TRP A 105 12.02 0.14 1.25
CA TRP A 105 12.80 -0.64 2.20
C TRP A 105 13.28 0.21 3.39
N GLU A 106 13.71 1.44 3.16
CA GLU A 106 14.10 2.34 4.24
C GLU A 106 12.87 2.76 5.07
N LEU A 107 11.73 3.08 4.44
CA LEU A 107 10.48 3.31 5.19
C LEU A 107 10.07 2.11 6.04
N HIS A 108 10.27 0.89 5.54
CA HIS A 108 10.00 -0.32 6.30
C HIS A 108 10.91 -0.45 7.53
N ARG A 109 12.21 -0.18 7.38
CA ARG A 109 13.18 -0.15 8.50
C ARG A 109 12.81 0.90 9.55
N LEU A 110 12.26 2.03 9.13
CA LEU A 110 11.73 3.08 9.99
C LEU A 110 10.37 2.72 10.64
N GLY A 111 9.76 1.60 10.25
CA GLY A 111 8.46 1.15 10.75
C GLY A 111 7.27 1.92 10.16
N CYS A 112 7.47 2.56 9.00
CA CYS A 112 6.46 3.32 8.27
C CYS A 112 5.90 2.57 7.06
N ALA A 113 6.59 1.54 6.55
CA ALA A 113 6.05 0.69 5.49
C ALA A 113 5.92 -0.76 5.96
N HIS A 114 4.85 -1.42 5.52
CA HIS A 114 4.51 -2.75 5.99
C HIS A 114 4.08 -3.68 4.87
N SER A 115 4.31 -4.98 5.07
CA SER A 115 3.89 -6.05 4.15
C SER A 115 2.84 -6.98 4.77
N VAL A 116 1.95 -7.50 3.94
CA VAL A 116 1.12 -8.68 4.24
C VAL A 116 1.46 -9.77 3.24
N GLU A 117 1.80 -10.94 3.76
CA GLU A 117 2.48 -11.99 3.01
C GLU A 117 1.67 -13.30 3.05
N ALA A 118 1.43 -13.88 1.89
CA ALA A 118 0.82 -15.20 1.76
C ALA A 118 1.88 -16.25 1.46
N TRP A 119 2.07 -17.16 2.40
CA TRP A 119 3.03 -18.25 2.34
C TRP A 119 2.33 -19.59 2.10
N ARG A 120 2.92 -20.46 1.29
CA ARG A 120 2.45 -21.83 1.10
C ARG A 120 3.65 -22.76 1.00
N ASP A 121 3.65 -23.82 1.82
CA ASP A 121 4.74 -24.81 1.86
C ASP A 121 6.13 -24.20 2.07
N GLY A 122 6.20 -23.09 2.82
CA GLY A 122 7.44 -22.35 3.10
C GLY A 122 7.86 -21.35 2.01
N GLU A 123 7.09 -21.19 0.94
CA GLU A 123 7.37 -20.24 -0.15
C GLU A 123 6.44 -19.03 -0.13
N LEU A 124 6.98 -17.84 -0.42
CA LEU A 124 6.20 -16.61 -0.59
C LEU A 124 5.49 -16.63 -1.96
N VAL A 125 4.16 -16.81 -1.93
CA VAL A 125 3.33 -17.04 -3.13
C VAL A 125 2.44 -15.86 -3.50
N GLY A 126 2.46 -14.80 -2.70
CA GLY A 126 1.78 -13.54 -2.98
C GLY A 126 1.85 -12.62 -1.77
N GLY A 127 1.42 -11.39 -1.95
CA GLY A 127 1.44 -10.41 -0.89
C GLY A 127 1.12 -9.02 -1.40
N LEU A 128 1.15 -8.07 -0.48
CA LEU A 128 1.03 -6.65 -0.74
C LEU A 128 1.92 -5.87 0.22
N TYR A 129 2.26 -4.65 -0.17
CA TYR A 129 2.92 -3.70 0.73
C TYR A 129 2.24 -2.34 0.67
N GLY A 130 2.48 -1.53 1.70
CA GLY A 130 1.97 -0.18 1.77
C GLY A 130 2.68 0.66 2.82
N VAL A 131 2.31 1.94 2.88
CA VAL A 131 2.82 2.91 3.85
C VAL A 131 1.76 3.19 4.89
N ARG A 132 2.14 3.19 6.17
CA ARG A 132 1.33 3.68 7.29
C ARG A 132 1.74 5.12 7.60
N LEU A 133 0.75 5.99 7.77
CA LEU A 133 0.92 7.30 8.38
C LEU A 133 -0.28 7.62 9.26
N GLY A 134 -0.06 7.80 10.56
CA GLY A 134 -1.14 7.92 11.53
C GLY A 134 -2.06 6.69 11.50
N SER A 135 -3.34 6.91 11.21
CA SER A 135 -4.38 5.90 10.97
C SER A 135 -4.72 5.68 9.49
N ALA A 136 -3.93 6.23 8.57
CA ALA A 136 -4.00 5.94 7.13
C ALA A 136 -3.06 4.80 6.74
N PHE A 137 -3.50 4.00 5.77
CA PHE A 137 -2.67 3.02 5.07
C PHE A 137 -2.80 3.23 3.56
N PHE A 138 -1.67 3.49 2.90
CA PHE A 138 -1.55 3.66 1.47
C PHE A 138 -1.14 2.33 0.86
N GLY A 139 -2.06 1.62 0.22
CA GLY A 139 -1.76 0.34 -0.44
C GLY A 139 -1.00 0.59 -1.74
N GLU A 140 0.26 0.20 -1.82
CA GLU A 140 1.13 0.58 -2.95
C GLU A 140 1.05 -0.42 -4.10
N SER A 141 1.22 -1.70 -3.79
CA SER A 141 1.13 -2.75 -4.78
C SER A 141 0.90 -4.11 -4.16
N MET A 142 0.49 -5.05 -5.01
CA MET A 142 0.31 -6.44 -4.65
C MET A 142 0.71 -7.35 -5.80
N PHE A 143 1.05 -8.59 -5.48
CA PHE A 143 1.42 -9.62 -6.44
C PHE A 143 0.87 -10.99 -6.03
N SER A 144 0.74 -11.89 -6.99
CA SER A 144 0.21 -13.24 -6.79
C SER A 144 0.90 -14.21 -7.74
N ARG A 145 1.68 -15.16 -7.18
CA ARG A 145 2.25 -16.31 -7.92
C ARG A 145 1.31 -17.51 -7.87
N VAL A 146 0.47 -17.58 -6.84
CA VAL A 146 -0.59 -18.58 -6.69
C VAL A 146 -1.96 -17.89 -6.69
N SER A 147 -2.96 -18.55 -7.27
CA SER A 147 -4.34 -18.04 -7.31
C SER A 147 -4.85 -17.66 -5.92
N GLU A 148 -5.48 -16.49 -5.84
CA GLU A 148 -6.09 -15.90 -4.64
C GLU A 148 -5.12 -15.42 -3.54
N ALA A 149 -3.80 -15.58 -3.69
CA ALA A 149 -2.84 -15.18 -2.65
C ALA A 149 -2.87 -13.67 -2.34
N SER A 150 -2.83 -12.80 -3.37
CA SER A 150 -2.92 -11.34 -3.17
C SER A 150 -4.26 -10.91 -2.58
N LYS A 151 -5.36 -11.54 -3.01
CA LYS A 151 -6.71 -11.27 -2.52
C LYS A 151 -6.86 -11.64 -1.05
N VAL A 152 -6.34 -12.81 -0.65
CA VAL A 152 -6.30 -13.21 0.76
C VAL A 152 -5.46 -12.22 1.57
N SER A 153 -4.32 -11.79 1.04
CA SER A 153 -3.47 -10.76 1.68
C SER A 153 -4.23 -9.44 1.89
N LEU A 154 -5.03 -8.99 0.91
CA LEU A 154 -5.88 -7.80 1.03
C LEU A 154 -6.96 -7.96 2.12
N VAL A 155 -7.58 -9.14 2.23
CA VAL A 155 -8.54 -9.40 3.32
C VAL A 155 -7.85 -9.28 4.69
N HIS A 156 -6.66 -9.87 4.84
CA HIS A 156 -5.92 -9.79 6.09
C HIS A 156 -5.37 -8.39 6.39
N LEU A 157 -5.02 -7.60 5.37
CA LEU A 157 -4.75 -6.17 5.55
C LEU A 157 -5.94 -5.46 6.19
N VAL A 158 -7.15 -5.63 5.63
CA VAL A 158 -8.34 -4.95 6.14
C VAL A 158 -8.71 -5.42 7.55
N GLU A 159 -8.57 -6.70 7.85
CA GLU A 159 -8.76 -7.23 9.21
C GLU A 159 -7.79 -6.58 10.21
N ARG A 160 -6.51 -6.47 9.84
CA ARG A 160 -5.48 -5.78 10.64
C ARG A 160 -5.79 -4.30 10.81
N MET A 161 -6.16 -3.62 9.74
CA MET A 161 -6.52 -2.21 9.77
C MET A 161 -7.70 -1.94 10.72
N ARG A 162 -8.76 -2.76 10.65
CA ARG A 162 -9.90 -2.66 11.57
C ARG A 162 -9.51 -2.92 13.02
N ALA A 163 -8.68 -3.93 13.29
CA ALA A 163 -8.21 -4.24 14.63
C ALA A 163 -7.31 -3.14 15.22
N GLY A 164 -6.48 -2.53 14.37
CA GLY A 164 -5.55 -1.46 14.73
C GLY A 164 -6.17 -0.07 14.83
N GLY A 165 -7.46 0.10 14.49
CA GLY A 165 -8.11 1.42 14.50
C GLY A 165 -7.72 2.33 13.34
N PHE A 166 -7.28 1.76 12.21
CA PHE A 166 -7.10 2.52 10.97
C PHE A 166 -8.45 3.02 10.45
N THR A 167 -8.41 4.14 9.73
CA THR A 167 -9.61 4.83 9.24
C THR A 167 -9.61 5.05 7.73
N LEU A 168 -8.45 4.98 7.09
CA LEU A 168 -8.31 5.24 5.66
C LEU A 168 -7.45 4.17 4.99
N LEU A 169 -8.02 3.45 4.01
CA LEU A 169 -7.28 2.61 3.07
C LEU A 169 -7.29 3.29 1.69
N ASP A 170 -6.20 3.96 1.37
CA ASP A 170 -5.97 4.60 0.08
C ASP A 170 -5.43 3.58 -0.92
N THR A 171 -6.03 3.54 -2.11
CA THR A 171 -5.60 2.68 -3.22
C THR A 171 -5.16 3.48 -4.44
N GLN A 172 -4.97 4.79 -4.27
CA GLN A 172 -4.62 5.82 -5.25
C GLN A 172 -5.61 5.95 -6.39
N TRP A 173 -5.80 4.88 -7.15
CA TRP A 173 -6.79 4.73 -8.22
C TRP A 173 -7.71 3.55 -7.96
N SER A 174 -8.91 3.63 -8.53
CA SER A 174 -9.75 2.44 -8.66
C SER A 174 -9.29 1.58 -9.84
N ASN A 175 -9.62 0.29 -9.78
CA ASN A 175 -9.55 -0.62 -10.92
C ASN A 175 -10.55 -1.76 -10.72
N ASP A 176 -10.84 -2.51 -11.79
CA ASP A 176 -11.78 -3.64 -11.75
C ASP A 176 -11.45 -4.67 -10.66
N HIS A 177 -10.15 -4.85 -10.36
CA HIS A 177 -9.72 -5.78 -9.32
C HIS A 177 -10.03 -5.27 -7.90
N LEU A 178 -10.00 -3.97 -7.64
CA LEU A 178 -10.29 -3.41 -6.31
C LEU A 178 -11.78 -3.10 -6.14
N VAL A 179 -12.50 -2.81 -7.22
CA VAL A 179 -13.96 -2.55 -7.20
C VAL A 179 -14.73 -3.77 -6.67
N GLN A 180 -14.31 -5.00 -6.98
CA GLN A 180 -14.92 -6.21 -6.39
C GLN A 180 -14.77 -6.27 -4.85
N PHE A 181 -13.87 -5.49 -4.26
CA PHE A 181 -13.66 -5.38 -2.82
C PHE A 181 -14.37 -4.19 -2.17
N GLY A 182 -15.13 -3.42 -2.94
CA GLY A 182 -15.80 -2.21 -2.47
C GLY A 182 -14.96 -0.94 -2.63
N CYS A 183 -13.91 -0.95 -3.47
CA CYS A 183 -13.22 0.28 -3.84
C CYS A 183 -14.19 1.24 -4.50
N VAL A 184 -14.16 2.49 -4.06
CA VAL A 184 -14.91 3.62 -4.62
C VAL A 184 -13.94 4.72 -5.04
N GLU A 185 -14.39 5.58 -5.96
CA GLU A 185 -13.69 6.81 -6.29
C GLU A 185 -14.39 7.98 -5.62
N MET A 186 -13.61 8.92 -5.09
CA MET A 186 -14.11 10.17 -4.51
C MET A 186 -13.31 11.37 -5.00
N PRO A 187 -13.91 12.56 -5.08
CA PRO A 187 -13.19 13.80 -5.37
C PRO A 187 -12.01 14.03 -4.41
N ALA A 188 -10.93 14.62 -4.91
CA ALA A 188 -9.73 14.89 -4.13
C ALA A 188 -10.00 15.74 -2.87
N ASP A 189 -10.92 16.70 -2.92
CA ASP A 189 -11.29 17.55 -1.78
C ASP A 189 -12.06 16.82 -0.68
N GLU A 190 -12.82 15.78 -1.03
CA GLU A 190 -13.44 14.87 -0.06
C GLU A 190 -12.39 13.92 0.54
N TYR A 191 -11.48 13.41 -0.29
CA TYR A 191 -10.37 12.57 0.15
C TYR A 191 -9.43 13.30 1.10
N ASP A 192 -9.04 14.54 0.79
CA ASP A 192 -8.12 15.35 1.59
C ASP A 192 -8.67 15.55 3.02
N GLN A 193 -9.99 15.71 3.18
CA GLN A 193 -10.62 15.79 4.50
C GLN A 193 -10.48 14.49 5.31
N LEU A 194 -10.61 13.34 4.66
CA LEU A 194 -10.41 12.04 5.31
C LEU A 194 -8.93 11.81 5.63
N LEU A 195 -8.04 12.22 4.73
CA LEU A 195 -6.61 12.12 4.89
C LEU A 195 -6.13 12.95 6.07
N ASP A 196 -6.51 14.23 6.16
CA ASP A 196 -6.14 15.13 7.27
C ASP A 196 -6.50 14.53 8.63
N ILE A 197 -7.70 13.95 8.76
CA ILE A 197 -8.14 13.28 9.99
C ILE A 197 -7.30 12.02 10.25
N ALA A 198 -7.01 11.24 9.22
CA ALA A 198 -6.30 9.97 9.36
C ALA A 198 -4.82 10.17 9.70
N VAL A 199 -4.14 11.17 9.14
CA VAL A 199 -2.72 11.43 9.44
C VAL A 199 -2.51 11.93 10.87
N ASP A 200 -3.50 12.64 11.43
CA ASP A 200 -3.52 13.07 12.84
C ASP A 200 -3.92 11.94 13.81
N GLY A 201 -4.45 10.84 13.29
CA GLY A 201 -4.84 9.66 14.06
C GLY A 201 -3.64 8.80 14.49
N ASP A 202 -3.90 7.85 15.38
CA ASP A 202 -2.93 6.83 15.78
C ASP A 202 -3.57 5.45 15.67
N ALA A 203 -3.02 4.61 14.79
CA ALA A 203 -3.46 3.24 14.61
C ALA A 203 -2.34 2.25 14.90
N ASP A 204 -2.67 1.13 15.53
CA ASP A 204 -1.70 0.09 15.89
C ASP A 204 -1.64 -1.00 14.80
N TRP A 205 -0.59 -0.95 13.98
CA TRP A 205 -0.32 -2.01 13.01
C TRP A 205 -0.22 -3.39 13.64
N TRP A 206 0.27 -3.51 14.88
CA TRP A 206 0.59 -4.76 15.56
C TRP A 206 -0.53 -5.29 16.48
N ALA A 207 -1.72 -4.68 16.44
CA ALA A 207 -2.82 -4.98 17.35
C ALA A 207 -3.22 -6.46 17.41
N ILE A 208 -3.04 -7.19 16.30
CA ILE A 208 -3.37 -8.63 16.20
C ILE A 208 -2.22 -9.52 16.72
N ASP A 209 -0.97 -9.06 16.64
CA ASP A 209 0.22 -9.89 16.91
C ASP A 209 0.67 -9.82 18.38
N GLY A 210 0.02 -8.98 19.20
CA GLY A 210 0.39 -8.79 20.60
C GLY A 210 1.55 -7.81 20.82
N GLY A 211 1.85 -6.99 19.82
CA GLY A 211 2.90 -5.96 19.84
C GLY A 211 3.92 -6.12 18.72
N ARG A 212 4.75 -5.08 18.52
CA ARG A 212 5.84 -5.10 17.55
C ARG A 212 6.87 -6.17 17.95
N PRO A 213 7.29 -7.08 17.04
CA PRO A 213 8.39 -7.99 17.28
C PRO A 213 9.67 -7.24 17.66
N GLU A 214 10.44 -7.78 18.61
CA GLU A 214 11.74 -7.23 19.05
C GLU A 214 12.82 -7.29 17.96
#